data_AF-A0A9D4LQG2-F1
#
_entry.id   AF-A0A9D4LQG2-F1
#
_cell.length_a   1.000
_cell.length_b   1.000
_cell.length_c   1.000
_cell.angle_alpha   90.00
_cell.angle_beta   90.00
_cell.angle_gamma   90.00
#
_symmetry.space_group_name_H-M   'P 1'
#
loop_
_entity.id
_entity.type
_entity.pdbx_description
1 polymer ?
#
loop_
_entity_poly.entity_id
_entity_poly.type
_entity_poly.pdbx_seq_one_letter_code
_entity_poly.pdbx_strand_id
1 'polypeptide(L)' 'MEGTLYQRHLLNLSRIRTRHKGPVAEHFYTNGHSVADFCVMGLEKFTGSYEYRKTIEQLWKRKLRTFKPYGLNTKD' A
#
# COMPACT_ATOMS: atom_id res chain seq x y z
N MET A 1 4.84 -10.72 12.67
CA MET A 1 3.97 -11.60 11.87
C MET A 1 3.92 -11.05 10.45
N GLU A 2 4.55 -11.73 9.49
CA GLU A 2 4.40 -11.39 8.06
C GLU A 2 3.00 -11.84 7.62
N GLY A 3 2.12 -10.88 7.35
CA GLY A 3 0.81 -11.19 6.79
C GLY A 3 0.93 -11.52 5.30
N THR A 4 0.14 -12.48 4.83
CA THR A 4 0.06 -12.81 3.39
C THR A 4 -0.53 -11.63 2.60
N LEU A 5 -0.33 -11.61 1.26
CA LEU A 5 -0.98 -10.61 0.40
C LEU A 5 -2.50 -10.61 0.56
N TYR A 6 -3.10 -11.79 0.79
CA TYR A 6 -4.53 -11.93 1.07
C TYR A 6 -4.94 -11.25 2.38
N GLN A 7 -4.22 -11.48 3.48
CA GLN A 7 -4.49 -10.80 4.75
C GLN A 7 -4.33 -9.27 4.63
N ARG A 8 -3.34 -8.82 3.85
CA ARG A 8 -3.13 -7.40 3.54
C ARG A 8 -4.28 -6.81 2.74
N HIS A 9 -4.81 -7.56 1.78
CA HIS A 9 -5.97 -7.17 0.99
C HIS A 9 -7.20 -7.00 1.89
N LEU A 10 -7.56 -8.02 2.68
CA LEU A 10 -8.69 -7.96 3.61
C LEU A 10 -8.57 -6.82 4.64
N LEU A 11 -7.37 -6.58 5.18
CA LEU A 11 -7.14 -5.48 6.10
C LEU A 11 -7.43 -4.12 5.45
N ASN A 12 -6.97 -3.91 4.22
CA ASN A 12 -7.21 -2.65 3.51
C ASN A 12 -8.68 -2.49 3.12
N LEU A 13 -9.36 -3.56 2.67
CA LEU A 13 -10.81 -3.54 2.43
C LEU A 13 -11.58 -3.14 3.70
N SER A 14 -11.22 -3.72 4.84
CA SER A 14 -11.83 -3.38 6.14
C SER A 14 -11.61 -1.91 6.49
N ARG A 15 -10.38 -1.40 6.32
CA ARG A 15 -10.03 0.01 6.58
C ARG A 15 -10.75 0.99 5.65
N ILE A 16 -10.90 0.64 4.38
CA ILE A 16 -11.70 1.40 3.43
C ILE A 16 -13.13 1.42 3.99
N ARG A 17 -13.77 0.27 4.21
CA ARG A 17 -15.15 0.19 4.72
C ARG A 17 -15.40 1.00 6.01
N THR A 18 -14.46 1.00 6.95
CA THR A 18 -14.61 1.69 8.25
C THR A 18 -14.19 3.15 8.27
N ARG A 19 -13.83 3.74 7.11
CA ARG A 19 -13.34 5.13 7.02
C ARG A 19 -12.13 5.40 7.91
N HIS A 20 -11.23 4.42 8.01
CA HIS A 20 -10.04 4.58 8.82
C HIS A 20 -9.20 5.76 8.33
N LYS A 21 -8.67 6.59 9.24
CA LYS A 21 -7.77 7.69 8.89
C LYS A 21 -6.46 7.14 8.34
N GLY A 22 -6.17 7.38 7.07
CA GLY A 22 -5.02 6.84 6.39
C GLY A 22 -5.10 6.97 4.87
N PRO A 23 -3.95 7.05 4.19
CA PRO A 23 -3.89 7.50 2.80
C PRO A 23 -4.61 6.57 1.82
N VAL A 24 -4.63 5.25 2.08
CA VAL A 24 -5.37 4.30 1.25
C VAL A 24 -6.87 4.49 1.43
N ALA A 25 -7.38 4.43 2.65
CA ALA A 25 -8.82 4.56 2.89
C ALA A 25 -9.34 5.92 2.42
N GLU A 26 -8.65 7.01 2.75
CA GLU A 26 -9.01 8.38 2.31
C GLU A 26 -9.03 8.53 0.79
N HIS A 27 -8.11 7.87 0.06
CA HIS A 27 -8.11 7.90 -1.40
C HIS A 27 -9.39 7.31 -2.01
N PHE A 28 -9.89 6.19 -1.47
CA PHE A 28 -11.15 5.59 -1.92
C PHE A 28 -12.40 6.37 -1.51
N TYR A 29 -12.25 7.42 -0.68
CA TYR A 29 -13.32 8.37 -0.38
C TYR A 29 -13.31 9.63 -1.25
N THR A 30 -12.33 9.77 -2.15
CA THR A 30 -12.33 10.81 -3.17
C THR A 30 -13.15 10.39 -4.39
N ASN A 31 -13.71 11.35 -5.13
CA ASN A 31 -14.57 11.06 -6.29
C ASN A 31 -13.82 10.22 -7.34
N GLY A 32 -14.43 9.13 -7.81
CA GLY A 32 -13.93 8.34 -8.94
C GLY A 32 -13.22 7.02 -8.58
N HIS A 33 -13.32 6.55 -7.33
CA HIS A 33 -12.70 5.28 -6.91
C HIS A 33 -13.73 4.33 -6.27
N SER A 34 -13.71 3.06 -6.69
CA SER A 34 -14.53 1.99 -6.12
C SER A 34 -13.65 0.95 -5.43
N VAL A 35 -14.17 0.30 -4.39
CA VAL A 35 -13.48 -0.85 -3.75
C VAL A 35 -13.19 -1.97 -4.75
N ALA A 36 -13.99 -2.08 -5.82
CA ALA A 36 -13.75 -3.02 -6.91
C ALA A 36 -12.42 -2.77 -7.64
N ASP A 37 -11.90 -1.54 -7.60
CA ASP A 37 -10.62 -1.16 -8.22
C ASP A 37 -9.41 -1.47 -7.32
N PHE A 38 -9.64 -1.90 -6.08
CA PHE A 38 -8.57 -2.15 -5.12
C PHE A 38 -7.92 -3.52 -5.31
N CYS A 39 -6.62 -3.53 -5.56
CA CYS A 39 -5.82 -4.75 -5.67
C CYS A 39 -4.53 -4.68 -4.83
N VAL A 40 -4.08 -5.83 -4.33
CA VAL A 40 -2.80 -5.99 -3.65
C VAL A 40 -1.97 -7.00 -4.42
N MET A 41 -0.79 -6.58 -4.89
CA MET A 41 0.14 -7.40 -5.65
C MET A 41 1.52 -7.38 -4.98
N GLY A 42 2.23 -8.50 -5.06
CA GLY A 42 3.64 -8.57 -4.64
C GLY A 42 4.54 -7.99 -5.73
N LEU A 43 5.45 -7.10 -5.36
CA LEU A 43 6.47 -6.56 -6.28
C LEU A 43 7.74 -7.41 -6.29
N GLU A 44 8.12 -7.91 -5.12
CA GLU A 44 9.36 -8.67 -4.94
C GLU A 44 9.21 -9.62 -3.76
N LYS A 45 9.74 -10.84 -3.88
CA LYS A 45 9.78 -11.80 -2.79
C LYS A 45 10.91 -11.42 -1.84
N PHE A 46 10.59 -11.32 -0.56
CA PHE A 46 11.59 -11.03 0.47
C PHE A 46 12.50 -12.24 0.71
N THR A 47 13.82 -12.03 0.64
CA THR A 47 14.84 -13.08 0.86
C THR A 47 16.04 -12.61 1.69
N GLY A 48 15.93 -11.52 2.46
CA GLY A 48 17.07 -10.86 3.10
C GLY A 48 16.87 -10.47 4.57
N SER A 49 17.64 -9.49 5.04
CA SER A 49 17.46 -8.89 6.37
C SER A 49 16.38 -7.80 6.38
N TYR A 50 16.00 -7.33 7.56
CA TYR A 50 15.05 -6.23 7.70
C TYR A 50 15.56 -4.91 7.07
N GLU A 51 16.87 -4.65 7.16
CA GLU A 51 17.53 -3.51 6.53
C GLU A 51 17.44 -3.61 5.00
N TYR A 52 17.70 -4.80 4.45
CA TYR A 52 17.52 -5.06 3.02
C TYR A 52 16.08 -4.81 2.58
N ARG A 53 15.10 -5.27 3.37
CA ARG A 53 13.67 -5.00 3.11
C ARG A 53 13.39 -3.50 3.03
N LYS A 54 13.89 -2.70 3.98
CA LYS A 54 13.69 -1.25 3.96
C LYS A 54 14.29 -0.61 2.72
N THR A 55 15.50 -1.02 2.34
CA THR A 55 16.17 -0.51 1.14
C THR A 55 15.38 -0.82 -0.13
N ILE A 56 14.93 -2.07 -0.29
CA ILE A 56 14.11 -2.50 -1.44
C ILE A 56 12.73 -1.80 -1.44
N GLU A 57 12.10 -1.65 -0.27
CA GLU A 57 10.84 -0.90 -0.16
C GLU A 57 11.01 0.55 -0.64
N GLN A 58 12.10 1.22 -0.25
CA GLN A 58 12.38 2.58 -0.69
C GLN A 58 12.71 2.68 -2.18
N LEU A 59 13.45 1.70 -2.71
CA LEU A 59 13.70 1.59 -4.14
C LEU A 59 12.39 1.54 -4.94
N TRP A 60 11.47 0.64 -4.56
CA TRP A 60 10.18 0.49 -5.25
C TRP A 60 9.28 1.72 -5.07
N LYS A 61 9.25 2.33 -3.87
CA LYS A 61 8.49 3.55 -3.62
C LYS A 61 8.88 4.68 -4.57
N ARG A 62 10.18 4.86 -4.80
CA ARG A 62 10.72 5.87 -5.74
C ARG A 62 10.50 5.47 -7.19
N LYS A 63 10.81 4.23 -7.57
CA LYS A 63 10.68 3.74 -8.94
C LYS A 63 9.24 3.81 -9.45
N LEU A 64 8.26 3.51 -8.60
CA LEU A 64 6.83 3.57 -8.92
C LEU A 64 6.19 4.95 -8.62
N ARG A 65 6.97 5.95 -8.19
CA ARG A 65 6.49 7.30 -7.85
C ARG A 65 5.29 7.29 -6.90
N THR A 66 5.38 6.45 -5.86
CA THR A 66 4.27 6.22 -4.93
C THR A 66 4.03 7.35 -3.94
N PHE A 67 4.86 8.39 -3.93
CA PHE A 67 4.70 9.57 -3.09
C PHE A 67 3.75 10.59 -3.70
N LYS A 68 3.11 11.41 -2.86
CA LYS A 68 2.30 12.54 -3.33
C LYS A 68 3.13 13.49 -4.24
N PRO A 69 2.55 14.05 -5.32
CA PRO A 69 1.12 13.99 -5.68
C PRO A 69 0.71 12.74 -6.48
N TYR A 70 1.66 11.93 -6.97
CA TYR A 70 1.39 10.85 -7.92
C TYR A 70 0.94 9.53 -7.25
N GLY A 71 1.22 9.37 -5.96
CA GLY A 71 0.77 8.22 -5.18
C GLY A 71 0.25 8.58 -3.79
N LEU A 72 0.26 7.59 -2.90
CA LEU A 72 -0.39 7.64 -1.58
C LEU A 72 0.58 7.76 -0.40
N ASN A 73 1.88 7.52 -0.60
CA ASN A 73 2.88 7.64 0.46
C ASN A 73 3.13 9.12 0.79
N THR A 74 3.23 9.42 2.09
CA THR A 74 3.33 10.80 2.60
C THR A 74 4.71 11.17 3.17
N LYS A 75 5.61 10.20 3.34
CA LYS A 75 6.98 10.43 3.84
C LYS A 75 7.95 9.52 3.10
N ASP A 76 9.00 10.11 2.52
CA ASP A 76 10.20 9.41 2.02
C ASP A 76 11.07 8.94 3.20
#